data_AF-G2WR20-F1
#
_entry.id   AF-G2WR20-F1
#
_cell.length_a   1.000
_cell.length_b   1.000
_cell.length_c   1.000
_cell.angle_alpha   90.00
_cell.angle_beta   90.00
_cell.angle_gamma   90.00
#
_symmetry.space_group_name_H-M   'P 1'
#
loop_
_entity.id
_entity.type
_entity.pdbx_description
1 polymer ?
#
loop_
_entity_poly.entity_id
_entity_poly.type
_entity_poly.pdbx_seq_one_letter_code
_entity_poly.pdbx_strand_id
1 'polypeptide(L)'
;MKTLATALLFAASAAAQAGPWAQCGGQGHTGATTCVSGHYCSVINAWYSQCLPGTAPGGPPPPPPTTPVPPPPPVTTASPPTTTPPTAPPPPVTPGTCPALPSGLGPANANLPNPFVFQNGAAVTTKADWACRQREISAQIQTYELGTLPGKPQSVTGSYSGNRLTINVSDQGRSISFAVTINKPSGTNVPAIIAYGAASIPVPAGVATITYNNDEVAQQQGGSSRGRGKFYDLSRPPAGSACWCIAEWQKQNGQNVQPALQIVGENVWLGPAFNTYTSNVRALPFDHHMLAGLVAPRALYVMENSDMEWLGWTATYGCMGAARKQWEALGALDNFGYSQVGGNSHCSFPAAKQGSELTAFINKFLLQSGGGTTSIFRTEKNHGSFNLNTWASWSVPTLT
;
A
#
# COMPACT_ATOMS: atom_id res chain seq x y z
N MET A 1 44.70 57.42 6.59
CA MET A 1 44.18 56.05 6.39
C MET A 1 42.96 55.88 7.29
N LYS A 2 41.76 55.74 6.73
CA LYS A 2 40.52 55.46 7.47
C LYS A 2 40.09 54.03 7.14
N THR A 3 40.27 53.12 8.08
CA THR A 3 39.87 51.70 7.97
C THR A 3 38.44 51.57 8.50
N LEU A 4 37.50 51.18 7.64
CA LEU A 4 36.16 50.74 8.05
C LEU A 4 36.24 49.26 8.48
N ALA A 5 35.75 48.94 9.67
CA ALA A 5 35.52 47.58 10.13
C ALA A 5 34.05 47.20 9.87
N THR A 6 33.83 46.13 9.11
CA THR A 6 32.48 45.58 8.83
C THR A 6 32.26 44.39 9.76
N ALA A 7 31.26 44.48 10.64
CA ALA A 7 30.83 43.38 11.50
C ALA A 7 29.85 42.47 10.72
N LEU A 8 30.18 41.19 10.60
CA LEU A 8 29.24 40.16 10.12
C LEU A 8 28.41 39.65 11.31
N LEU A 9 27.09 39.81 11.23
CA LEU A 9 26.13 39.08 12.08
C LEU A 9 25.91 37.67 11.50
N PHE A 10 26.13 36.64 12.32
CA PHE A 10 25.67 35.27 12.03
C PHE A 10 24.25 35.08 12.55
N ALA A 11 23.30 34.79 11.66
CA ALA A 11 21.96 34.33 12.03
C ALA A 11 22.02 32.82 12.32
N ALA A 12 21.72 32.41 13.55
CA ALA A 12 21.57 31.01 13.91
C ALA A 12 20.18 30.50 13.46
N SER A 13 20.16 29.50 12.58
CA SER A 13 18.93 28.81 12.15
C SER A 13 18.38 28.00 13.32
N ALA A 14 17.22 28.36 13.87
CA ALA A 14 16.51 27.51 14.81
C ALA A 14 15.93 26.30 14.06
N ALA A 15 16.29 25.07 14.45
CA ALA A 15 15.61 23.88 13.99
C ALA A 15 14.17 23.88 14.55
N ALA A 16 13.16 23.89 13.67
CA ALA A 16 11.76 23.83 14.09
C ALA A 16 11.49 22.54 14.88
N GLN A 17 10.63 22.57 15.89
CA GLN A 17 10.25 21.35 16.62
C GLN A 17 9.39 20.42 15.75
N ALA A 18 9.56 19.11 15.94
CA ALA A 18 8.74 18.08 15.32
C ALA A 18 7.33 18.16 15.91
N GLY A 19 6.33 18.25 15.03
CA GLY A 19 4.92 18.24 15.42
C GLY A 19 4.52 16.92 16.10
N PRO A 20 3.30 16.85 16.67
CA PRO A 20 2.78 15.60 17.22
C PRO A 20 2.88 14.46 16.20
N TRP A 21 3.39 13.30 16.60
CA TRP A 21 3.58 12.10 15.77
C TRP A 21 4.60 12.21 14.62
N ALA A 22 5.28 13.34 14.48
CA ALA A 22 6.34 13.50 13.49
C ALA A 22 7.62 12.75 13.92
N GLN A 23 8.47 12.44 12.94
CA GLN A 23 9.78 11.87 13.20
C GLN A 23 10.67 12.88 13.93
N CYS A 24 11.23 12.45 15.05
CA CYS A 24 12.09 13.26 15.91
C CYS A 24 13.49 12.64 16.09
N GLY A 25 13.80 11.56 15.38
CA GLY A 25 15.09 10.88 15.48
C GLY A 25 15.14 9.59 14.65
N GLY A 26 16.27 8.90 14.75
CA GLY A 26 16.58 7.72 13.95
C GLY A 26 17.85 7.92 13.11
N GLN A 27 18.57 6.84 12.83
CA GLN A 27 19.77 6.87 11.98
C GLN A 27 19.46 7.47 10.59
N GLY A 28 20.23 8.50 10.20
CA GLY A 28 20.03 9.22 8.94
C GLY A 28 18.99 10.35 8.98
N HIS A 29 18.31 10.59 10.11
CA HIS A 29 17.38 11.72 10.25
C HIS A 29 18.12 13.06 10.33
N THR A 30 17.80 13.97 9.41
CA THR A 30 18.34 15.36 9.39
C THR A 30 17.31 16.41 9.79
N GLY A 31 16.11 15.97 10.21
CA GLY A 31 15.00 16.85 10.58
C GLY A 31 15.01 17.27 12.05
N ALA A 32 13.89 17.80 12.50
CA ALA A 32 13.67 18.21 13.89
C ALA A 32 13.96 17.06 14.87
N THR A 33 14.73 17.31 15.94
CA THR A 33 15.08 16.30 16.95
C THR A 33 14.37 16.47 18.29
N THR A 34 13.63 17.58 18.43
CA THR A 34 12.84 17.92 19.61
C THR A 34 11.37 18.00 19.25
N CYS A 35 10.51 17.44 20.08
CA CYS A 35 9.06 17.51 19.89
C CYS A 35 8.47 18.82 20.40
N VAL A 36 7.33 19.22 19.85
CA VAL A 36 6.51 20.30 20.41
C VAL A 36 6.10 20.00 21.85
N SER A 37 5.72 21.04 22.60
CA SER A 37 5.30 20.91 24.01
C SER A 37 4.21 19.83 24.19
N GLY A 38 4.28 19.10 25.31
CA GLY A 38 3.39 17.99 25.64
C GLY A 38 3.73 16.67 24.95
N HIS A 39 4.83 16.60 24.19
CA HIS A 39 5.29 15.40 23.51
C HIS A 39 6.77 15.15 23.79
N TYR A 40 7.18 13.89 23.72
CA TYR A 40 8.58 13.48 23.85
C TYR A 40 8.99 12.59 22.67
N CYS A 41 10.29 12.61 22.37
CA CYS A 41 10.83 11.79 21.31
C CYS A 41 11.06 10.37 21.81
N SER A 42 10.20 9.43 21.41
CA SER A 42 10.33 8.02 21.77
C SER A 42 11.05 7.25 20.67
N VAL A 43 12.07 6.49 21.04
CA VAL A 43 12.78 5.60 20.11
C VAL A 43 11.88 4.40 19.84
N ILE A 44 11.44 4.23 18.59
CA ILE A 44 10.64 3.08 18.17
C ILE A 44 11.58 1.98 17.64
N ASN A 45 12.59 2.37 16.87
CA ASN A 45 13.69 1.50 16.44
C ASN A 45 14.92 2.35 16.04
N ALA A 46 16.01 1.69 15.62
CA ALA A 46 17.28 2.34 15.26
C ALA A 46 17.16 3.44 14.19
N TRP A 47 16.16 3.35 13.31
CA TRP A 47 15.96 4.23 12.16
C TRP A 47 14.83 5.25 12.35
N TYR A 48 14.03 5.11 13.40
CA TYR A 48 12.84 5.91 13.60
C TYR A 48 12.54 6.16 15.08
N SER A 49 12.50 7.45 15.45
CA SER A 49 11.96 7.95 16.71
C SER A 49 10.78 8.88 16.43
N GLN A 50 9.72 8.79 17.24
CA GLN A 50 8.47 9.51 17.02
C GLN A 50 8.09 10.39 18.20
N CYS A 51 7.51 11.57 17.92
CA CYS A 51 6.89 12.41 18.93
C CYS A 51 5.61 11.80 19.47
N LEU A 52 5.67 11.22 20.67
CA LEU A 52 4.52 10.67 21.37
C LEU A 52 4.05 11.62 22.48
N PRO A 53 2.74 11.67 22.82
CA PRO A 53 2.25 12.45 23.95
C PRO A 53 2.91 12.03 25.27
N GLY A 54 3.33 13.00 26.10
CA GLY A 54 3.91 12.76 27.43
C GLY A 54 5.32 13.36 27.63
N THR A 55 6.01 12.91 28.67
CA THR A 55 7.38 13.31 29.04
C THR A 55 8.37 12.16 28.90
N ALA A 56 9.62 12.45 28.48
CA ALA A 56 10.65 11.42 28.24
C ALA A 56 11.10 10.72 29.54
N PRO A 57 11.37 9.40 29.52
CA PRO A 57 12.14 8.72 30.55
C PRO A 57 13.62 9.13 30.42
N GLY A 58 14.28 9.54 31.50
CA GLY A 58 15.58 10.25 31.44
C GLY A 58 16.82 9.43 31.05
N GLY A 59 17.65 10.00 30.16
CA GLY A 59 19.12 9.77 30.01
C GLY A 59 19.64 9.53 28.56
N PRO A 60 20.60 10.31 28.01
CA PRO A 60 21.10 10.13 26.62
C PRO A 60 22.59 9.70 26.49
N PRO A 61 23.01 8.97 25.41
CA PRO A 61 24.41 8.81 24.99
C PRO A 61 24.78 9.71 23.78
N PRO A 62 26.09 9.91 23.47
CA PRO A 62 26.58 11.03 22.64
C PRO A 62 26.74 10.71 21.13
N PRO A 63 26.84 11.73 20.22
CA PRO A 63 26.83 11.53 18.77
C PRO A 63 28.22 11.67 18.06
N PRO A 64 28.40 11.10 16.85
CA PRO A 64 29.54 11.36 15.95
C PRO A 64 29.18 12.22 14.69
N PRO A 65 30.17 12.69 13.90
CA PRO A 65 30.07 13.91 13.07
C PRO A 65 29.84 13.68 11.55
N THR A 66 29.43 14.75 10.83
CA THR A 66 29.00 14.78 9.40
C THR A 66 29.76 15.81 8.53
N THR A 67 29.76 15.60 7.19
CA THR A 67 30.22 16.55 6.14
C THR A 67 29.22 16.64 4.95
N PRO A 68 29.13 17.76 4.19
CA PRO A 68 27.99 18.07 3.28
C PRO A 68 28.27 18.06 1.75
N VAL A 69 27.20 18.00 0.92
CA VAL A 69 27.18 17.92 -0.57
C VAL A 69 26.20 18.95 -1.21
N PRO A 70 26.37 19.45 -2.46
CA PRO A 70 25.66 20.61 -3.06
C PRO A 70 24.52 20.28 -4.08
N PRO A 71 23.75 21.29 -4.59
CA PRO A 71 22.41 21.13 -5.20
C PRO A 71 22.32 21.17 -6.75
N PRO A 72 21.16 20.78 -7.37
CA PRO A 72 20.98 20.68 -8.83
C PRO A 72 20.15 21.82 -9.51
N PRO A 73 20.08 21.89 -10.86
CA PRO A 73 19.52 23.02 -11.63
C PRO A 73 18.06 22.82 -12.16
N PRO A 74 17.42 23.85 -12.77
CA PRO A 74 15.97 23.91 -13.02
C PRO A 74 15.52 23.58 -14.47
N VAL A 75 14.24 23.20 -14.63
CA VAL A 75 13.59 22.77 -15.90
C VAL A 75 12.31 23.57 -16.19
N THR A 76 12.04 23.86 -17.47
CA THR A 76 10.91 24.65 -18.02
C THR A 76 9.72 23.81 -18.54
N THR A 77 8.52 24.40 -18.54
CA THR A 77 7.19 23.79 -18.74
C THR A 77 6.57 24.00 -20.15
N ALA A 78 5.74 23.05 -20.60
CA ALA A 78 4.84 23.17 -21.77
C ALA A 78 3.41 22.67 -21.44
N SER A 79 2.39 23.21 -22.13
CA SER A 79 0.94 23.03 -21.82
C SER A 79 0.30 21.73 -22.35
N PRO A 80 -0.79 21.22 -21.74
CA PRO A 80 -1.39 19.92 -22.06
C PRO A 80 -2.66 19.98 -22.95
N PRO A 81 -2.99 18.90 -23.70
CA PRO A 81 -4.26 18.73 -24.39
C PRO A 81 -5.34 18.08 -23.50
N THR A 82 -6.60 18.27 -23.88
CA THR A 82 -7.82 17.80 -23.22
C THR A 82 -8.10 16.30 -23.45
N THR A 83 -8.38 15.53 -22.39
CA THR A 83 -8.84 14.12 -22.49
C THR A 83 -10.01 13.78 -21.55
N THR A 84 -10.79 12.80 -22.01
CA THR A 84 -12.08 12.28 -21.52
C THR A 84 -12.05 11.67 -20.10
N PRO A 85 -13.18 11.62 -19.38
CA PRO A 85 -13.27 11.10 -18.00
C PRO A 85 -13.01 9.58 -17.87
N PRO A 86 -12.74 9.07 -16.65
CA PRO A 86 -12.38 7.68 -16.41
C PRO A 86 -13.59 6.78 -16.64
N THR A 87 -13.31 5.60 -17.18
CA THR A 87 -14.23 4.47 -17.21
C THR A 87 -14.76 4.23 -15.79
N ALA A 88 -16.09 4.34 -15.62
CA ALA A 88 -16.77 4.05 -14.37
C ALA A 88 -16.38 2.66 -13.83
N PRO A 89 -16.49 2.41 -12.50
CA PRO A 89 -16.37 1.07 -11.95
C PRO A 89 -17.25 0.10 -12.72
N PRO A 90 -16.82 -1.17 -12.94
CA PRO A 90 -17.69 -2.15 -13.57
C PRO A 90 -19.03 -2.22 -12.80
N PRO A 91 -20.17 -2.31 -13.49
CA PRO A 91 -21.47 -2.31 -12.84
C PRO A 91 -21.54 -3.44 -11.80
N PRO A 92 -22.25 -3.25 -10.67
CA PRO A 92 -22.47 -4.31 -9.70
C PRO A 92 -23.07 -5.53 -10.40
N VAL A 93 -22.51 -6.71 -10.13
CA VAL A 93 -23.06 -7.95 -10.68
C VAL A 93 -24.50 -8.11 -10.21
N THR A 94 -25.44 -8.29 -11.14
CA THR A 94 -26.84 -8.50 -10.79
C THR A 94 -26.98 -9.78 -9.95
N PRO A 95 -27.58 -9.73 -8.74
CA PRO A 95 -27.75 -10.91 -7.90
C PRO A 95 -28.47 -12.04 -8.66
N GLY A 96 -27.87 -13.24 -8.68
CA GLY A 96 -28.44 -14.44 -9.31
C GLY A 96 -27.78 -14.91 -10.62
N THR A 97 -26.80 -14.17 -11.16
CA THR A 97 -26.12 -14.53 -12.43
C THR A 97 -24.79 -15.28 -12.25
N CYS A 98 -24.19 -15.23 -11.06
CA CYS A 98 -22.93 -15.92 -10.79
C CYS A 98 -23.14 -17.35 -10.28
N PRO A 99 -22.16 -18.25 -10.51
CA PRO A 99 -22.09 -19.52 -9.82
C PRO A 99 -22.20 -19.39 -8.30
N ALA A 100 -22.68 -20.46 -7.67
CA ALA A 100 -22.63 -20.59 -6.22
C ALA A 100 -21.18 -20.53 -5.74
N LEU A 101 -20.95 -19.90 -4.59
CA LEU A 101 -19.61 -19.86 -4.00
C LEU A 101 -19.19 -21.28 -3.61
N PRO A 102 -17.96 -21.71 -3.96
CA PRO A 102 -17.47 -23.03 -3.62
C PRO A 102 -17.27 -23.17 -2.11
N SER A 103 -17.39 -24.39 -1.62
CA SER A 103 -16.98 -24.77 -0.26
C SER A 103 -15.67 -25.54 -0.30
N GLY A 104 -14.78 -25.26 0.65
CA GLY A 104 -13.48 -25.93 0.76
C GLY A 104 -12.41 -25.40 -0.21
N LEU A 105 -11.23 -25.99 -0.12
CA LEU A 105 -10.01 -25.50 -0.78
C LEU A 105 -9.87 -25.93 -2.25
N GLY A 106 -10.59 -26.98 -2.68
CA GLY A 106 -10.35 -27.59 -3.99
C GLY A 106 -8.99 -28.30 -4.07
N PRO A 107 -8.50 -28.61 -5.28
CA PRO A 107 -7.20 -29.24 -5.45
C PRO A 107 -6.05 -28.28 -5.12
N ALA A 108 -5.00 -28.80 -4.48
CA ALA A 108 -3.79 -28.04 -4.21
C ALA A 108 -3.07 -27.66 -5.51
N ASN A 109 -2.41 -26.50 -5.51
CA ASN A 109 -1.71 -25.97 -6.67
C ASN A 109 -0.20 -26.12 -6.49
N ALA A 110 0.49 -26.70 -7.48
CA ALA A 110 1.95 -26.77 -7.46
C ALA A 110 2.60 -25.38 -7.65
N ASN A 111 1.95 -24.52 -8.44
CA ASN A 111 2.33 -23.14 -8.78
C ASN A 111 1.19 -22.18 -8.40
N LEU A 112 1.14 -20.94 -8.94
CA LEU A 112 0.05 -20.02 -8.54
C LEU A 112 -1.31 -20.51 -9.10
N PRO A 113 -2.42 -20.31 -8.39
CA PRO A 113 -3.75 -20.64 -8.89
C PRO A 113 -4.11 -19.85 -10.15
N ASN A 114 -4.84 -20.48 -11.08
CA ASN A 114 -5.26 -19.83 -12.33
C ASN A 114 -6.46 -18.88 -12.07
N PRO A 115 -6.33 -17.55 -12.33
CA PRO A 115 -7.44 -16.61 -12.15
C PRO A 115 -8.55 -16.80 -13.20
N PHE A 116 -8.29 -17.49 -14.32
CA PHE A 116 -9.23 -17.64 -15.43
C PHE A 116 -10.02 -18.96 -15.40
N VAL A 117 -10.03 -19.65 -14.27
CA VAL A 117 -10.83 -20.85 -14.04
C VAL A 117 -11.50 -20.71 -12.66
N PHE A 118 -12.82 -20.91 -12.62
CA PHE A 118 -13.58 -21.02 -11.37
C PHE A 118 -13.20 -22.32 -10.64
N GLN A 119 -13.38 -22.38 -9.32
CA GLN A 119 -13.09 -23.60 -8.55
C GLN A 119 -13.94 -24.79 -8.99
N ASN A 120 -15.11 -24.56 -9.56
CA ASN A 120 -15.96 -25.61 -10.15
C ASN A 120 -15.47 -26.12 -11.53
N GLY A 121 -14.37 -25.58 -12.05
CA GLY A 121 -13.77 -25.95 -13.33
C GLY A 121 -14.27 -25.14 -14.54
N ALA A 122 -15.27 -24.27 -14.39
CA ALA A 122 -15.74 -23.41 -15.48
C ALA A 122 -14.67 -22.40 -15.89
N ALA A 123 -14.53 -22.15 -17.19
CA ALA A 123 -13.62 -21.13 -17.71
C ALA A 123 -14.19 -19.71 -17.51
N VAL A 124 -13.31 -18.74 -17.30
CA VAL A 124 -13.63 -17.31 -17.33
C VAL A 124 -13.38 -16.81 -18.75
N THR A 125 -14.45 -16.49 -19.49
CA THR A 125 -14.36 -16.17 -20.92
C THR A 125 -14.85 -14.77 -21.27
N THR A 126 -15.72 -14.19 -20.43
CA THR A 126 -16.27 -12.84 -20.62
C THR A 126 -15.91 -11.91 -19.47
N LYS A 127 -16.08 -10.60 -19.67
CA LYS A 127 -15.95 -9.62 -18.57
C LYS A 127 -16.99 -9.82 -17.47
N ALA A 128 -18.16 -10.37 -17.80
CA ALA A 128 -19.18 -10.73 -16.81
C ALA A 128 -18.73 -11.94 -15.96
N ASP A 129 -18.12 -12.95 -16.58
CA ASP A 129 -17.52 -14.09 -15.86
C ASP A 129 -16.43 -13.58 -14.90
N TRP A 130 -15.61 -12.63 -15.34
CA TRP A 130 -14.56 -12.05 -14.49
C TRP A 130 -15.14 -11.39 -13.24
N ALA A 131 -16.24 -10.63 -13.36
CA ALA A 131 -16.89 -10.03 -12.20
C ALA A 131 -17.42 -11.10 -11.22
N CYS A 132 -17.94 -12.21 -11.73
CA CYS A 132 -18.31 -13.37 -10.90
C CYS A 132 -17.10 -14.07 -10.29
N ARG A 133 -15.98 -14.15 -11.02
CA ARG A 133 -14.74 -14.73 -10.50
C ARG A 133 -14.13 -13.85 -9.42
N GLN A 134 -14.17 -12.53 -9.53
CA GLN A 134 -13.76 -11.62 -8.46
C GLN A 134 -14.58 -11.83 -7.18
N ARG A 135 -15.89 -12.10 -7.30
CA ARG A 135 -16.74 -12.47 -6.15
C ARG A 135 -16.27 -13.78 -5.50
N GLU A 136 -15.94 -14.81 -6.30
CA GLU A 136 -15.42 -16.08 -5.79
C GLU A 136 -14.06 -15.91 -5.09
N ILE A 137 -13.11 -15.22 -5.75
CA ILE A 137 -11.78 -14.93 -5.21
C ILE A 137 -11.89 -14.14 -3.91
N SER A 138 -12.72 -13.10 -3.87
CA SER A 138 -12.94 -12.30 -2.66
C SER A 138 -13.47 -13.15 -1.51
N ALA A 139 -14.41 -14.06 -1.77
CA ALA A 139 -14.96 -14.95 -0.75
C ALA A 139 -13.92 -15.96 -0.23
N GLN A 140 -13.09 -16.52 -1.12
CA GLN A 140 -12.00 -17.43 -0.74
C GLN A 140 -10.95 -16.71 0.12
N ILE A 141 -10.50 -15.53 -0.32
CA ILE A 141 -9.52 -14.71 0.40
C ILE A 141 -10.06 -14.30 1.78
N GLN A 142 -11.32 -13.88 1.87
CA GLN A 142 -11.97 -13.62 3.16
C GLN A 142 -12.04 -14.88 4.02
N THR A 143 -12.45 -16.02 3.48
CA THR A 143 -12.64 -17.24 4.29
C THR A 143 -11.32 -17.74 4.88
N TYR A 144 -10.25 -17.73 4.09
CA TYR A 144 -9.02 -18.45 4.44
C TYR A 144 -7.87 -17.56 4.88
N GLU A 145 -7.89 -16.26 4.54
CA GLU A 145 -6.79 -15.35 4.88
C GLU A 145 -7.24 -14.13 5.68
N LEU A 146 -8.14 -13.29 5.16
CA LEU A 146 -8.43 -11.98 5.75
C LEU A 146 -9.49 -12.01 6.86
N GLY A 147 -10.33 -13.05 6.81
CA GLY A 147 -11.65 -13.14 7.44
C GLY A 147 -12.70 -12.22 6.79
N THR A 148 -13.92 -12.31 7.30
CA THR A 148 -15.11 -11.70 6.71
C THR A 148 -15.02 -10.17 6.65
N LEU A 149 -15.19 -9.58 5.48
CA LEU A 149 -15.48 -8.14 5.38
C LEU A 149 -16.96 -7.92 5.72
N PRO A 150 -17.29 -7.18 6.80
CA PRO A 150 -18.68 -6.95 7.16
C PRO A 150 -19.44 -6.19 6.06
N GLY A 151 -20.76 -6.39 6.03
CA GLY A 151 -21.64 -5.62 5.16
C GLY A 151 -21.66 -4.13 5.52
N LYS A 152 -22.41 -3.36 4.73
CA LYS A 152 -22.62 -1.94 5.00
C LYS A 152 -23.23 -1.76 6.42
N PRO A 153 -22.66 -0.89 7.27
CA PRO A 153 -23.22 -0.62 8.60
C PRO A 153 -24.58 0.08 8.50
N GLN A 154 -25.40 -0.04 9.56
CA GLN A 154 -26.73 0.58 9.64
C GLN A 154 -26.72 2.11 9.43
N SER A 155 -25.71 2.82 9.93
CA SER A 155 -25.58 4.27 9.75
C SER A 155 -24.13 4.73 9.64
N VAL A 156 -23.91 5.71 8.76
CA VAL A 156 -22.66 6.46 8.65
C VAL A 156 -23.04 7.95 8.54
N THR A 157 -22.49 8.77 9.43
CA THR A 157 -22.65 10.23 9.40
C THR A 157 -21.27 10.89 9.46
N GLY A 158 -21.18 12.14 9.05
CA GLY A 158 -19.93 12.88 9.18
C GLY A 158 -20.14 14.36 9.39
N SER A 159 -19.19 14.99 10.06
CA SER A 159 -19.09 16.43 10.23
C SER A 159 -17.71 16.90 9.80
N TYR A 160 -17.67 17.98 9.04
CA TYR A 160 -16.42 18.57 8.54
C TYR A 160 -16.23 19.96 9.14
N SER A 161 -15.10 20.18 9.80
CA SER A 161 -14.75 21.47 10.39
C SER A 161 -13.26 21.71 10.28
N GLY A 162 -12.88 22.91 9.82
CA GLY A 162 -11.50 23.24 9.48
C GLY A 162 -10.96 22.31 8.39
N ASN A 163 -10.02 21.43 8.76
CA ASN A 163 -9.43 20.40 7.91
C ASN A 163 -9.72 18.97 8.41
N ARG A 164 -10.68 18.80 9.31
CA ARG A 164 -10.97 17.53 9.98
C ARG A 164 -12.35 17.03 9.60
N LEU A 165 -12.42 15.84 9.03
CA LEU A 165 -13.66 15.10 8.80
C LEU A 165 -13.82 14.05 9.91
N THR A 166 -14.78 14.26 10.79
CA THR A 166 -15.19 13.28 11.80
C THR A 166 -16.28 12.40 11.22
N ILE A 167 -16.13 11.09 11.36
CA ILE A 167 -16.99 10.05 10.80
C ILE A 167 -17.52 9.22 11.97
N ASN A 168 -18.85 9.15 12.08
CA ASN A 168 -19.52 8.31 13.07
C ASN A 168 -20.19 7.14 12.36
N VAL A 169 -19.95 5.93 12.87
CA VAL A 169 -20.49 4.70 12.32
C VAL A 169 -21.28 3.99 13.41
N SER A 170 -22.50 3.55 13.09
CA SER A 170 -23.35 2.76 13.98
C SER A 170 -23.77 1.48 13.29
N ASP A 171 -23.64 0.36 13.99
CA ASP A 171 -24.06 -0.95 13.50
C ASP A 171 -24.41 -1.87 14.68
N GLN A 172 -25.51 -2.62 14.58
CA GLN A 172 -25.95 -3.62 15.56
C GLN A 172 -25.97 -3.11 17.02
N GLY A 173 -26.42 -1.86 17.21
CA GLY A 173 -26.50 -1.23 18.53
C GLY A 173 -25.15 -0.76 19.10
N ARG A 174 -24.04 -0.88 18.36
CA ARG A 174 -22.74 -0.31 18.70
C ARG A 174 -22.46 0.92 17.85
N SER A 175 -21.58 1.79 18.33
CA SER A 175 -21.18 3.01 17.61
C SER A 175 -19.72 3.35 17.88
N ILE A 176 -19.04 3.85 16.84
CA ILE A 176 -17.69 4.39 16.92
C ILE A 176 -17.63 5.76 16.25
N SER A 177 -16.60 6.51 16.60
CA SER A 177 -16.26 7.76 15.92
C SER A 177 -14.76 7.80 15.65
N PHE A 178 -14.39 8.14 14.42
CA PHE A 178 -13.00 8.37 14.02
C PHE A 178 -12.91 9.61 13.14
N ALA A 179 -11.71 10.14 12.97
CA ALA A 179 -11.54 11.34 12.15
C ALA A 179 -10.33 11.21 11.24
N VAL A 180 -10.44 11.84 10.08
CA VAL A 180 -9.34 11.99 9.13
C VAL A 180 -8.99 13.47 8.98
N THR A 181 -7.71 13.74 8.75
CA THR A 181 -7.24 15.07 8.40
C THR A 181 -7.18 15.17 6.88
N ILE A 182 -7.78 16.22 6.33
CA ILE A 182 -7.82 16.50 4.89
C ILE A 182 -6.96 17.72 4.62
N ASN A 183 -5.76 17.51 4.07
CA ASN A 183 -4.96 18.58 3.50
C ASN A 183 -5.44 18.84 2.06
N LYS A 184 -6.36 19.81 1.91
CA LYS A 184 -7.00 20.13 0.64
C LYS A 184 -6.31 21.34 -0.02
N PRO A 185 -5.81 21.24 -1.27
CA PRO A 185 -5.36 22.41 -2.02
C PRO A 185 -6.53 23.33 -2.39
N SER A 186 -6.22 24.55 -2.84
CA SER A 186 -7.23 25.48 -3.34
C SER A 186 -8.01 24.87 -4.51
N GLY A 187 -9.34 24.93 -4.44
CA GLY A 187 -10.23 24.42 -5.49
C GLY A 187 -11.53 23.86 -4.92
N THR A 188 -12.60 23.90 -5.72
CA THR A 188 -13.92 23.42 -5.30
C THR A 188 -13.93 21.89 -5.23
N ASN A 189 -13.53 21.22 -6.31
CA ASN A 189 -13.45 19.77 -6.43
C ASN A 189 -12.03 19.37 -6.82
N VAL A 190 -11.32 18.68 -5.93
CA VAL A 190 -9.96 18.19 -6.17
C VAL A 190 -9.94 16.69 -5.92
N PRO A 191 -9.19 15.89 -6.70
CA PRO A 191 -8.99 14.48 -6.39
C PRO A 191 -8.22 14.35 -5.08
N ALA A 192 -8.32 13.18 -4.44
CA ALA A 192 -7.66 12.93 -3.17
C ALA A 192 -6.95 11.58 -3.16
N ILE A 193 -5.83 11.52 -2.43
CA ILE A 193 -5.14 10.28 -2.04
C ILE A 193 -5.41 10.06 -0.56
N ILE A 194 -5.92 8.88 -0.21
CA ILE A 194 -6.03 8.44 1.18
C ILE A 194 -4.72 7.77 1.57
N ALA A 195 -3.98 8.39 2.49
CA ALA A 195 -2.73 7.89 3.02
C ALA A 195 -2.97 7.17 4.35
N TYR A 196 -2.63 5.88 4.40
CA TYR A 196 -2.73 5.07 5.62
C TYR A 196 -1.57 5.43 6.54
N GLY A 197 -1.88 5.99 7.71
CA GLY A 197 -0.93 6.49 8.70
C GLY A 197 -0.28 7.81 8.25
N ALA A 198 0.53 7.74 7.20
CA ALA A 198 1.18 8.88 6.56
C ALA A 198 1.46 8.59 5.07
N ALA A 199 1.68 9.63 4.27
CA ALA A 199 2.11 9.47 2.89
C ALA A 199 3.63 9.32 2.82
N SER A 200 4.10 8.26 2.16
CA SER A 200 5.52 8.04 1.83
C SER A 200 5.82 8.25 0.35
N ILE A 201 4.87 8.83 -0.38
CA ILE A 201 5.00 9.20 -1.80
C ILE A 201 4.75 10.70 -1.95
N PRO A 202 5.40 11.39 -2.91
CA PRO A 202 5.10 12.79 -3.17
C PRO A 202 3.68 12.92 -3.74
N VAL A 203 2.87 13.78 -3.11
CA VAL A 203 1.53 14.12 -3.58
C VAL A 203 1.59 15.46 -4.33
N PRO A 204 1.17 15.53 -5.60
CA PRO A 204 1.18 16.79 -6.37
C PRO A 204 0.25 17.85 -5.78
N ALA A 205 0.57 19.13 -6.01
CA ALA A 205 -0.17 20.27 -5.45
C ALA A 205 -1.67 20.33 -5.84
N GLY A 206 -2.09 19.67 -6.92
CA GLY A 206 -3.49 19.59 -7.34
C GLY A 206 -4.30 18.47 -6.68
N VAL A 207 -3.70 17.68 -5.79
CA VAL A 207 -4.30 16.49 -5.18
C VAL A 207 -4.36 16.65 -3.66
N ALA A 208 -5.55 16.47 -3.07
CA ALA A 208 -5.71 16.46 -1.63
C ALA A 208 -5.07 15.22 -1.00
N THR A 209 -4.55 15.36 0.22
CA THR A 209 -4.12 14.21 1.04
C THR A 209 -5.10 14.01 2.18
N ILE A 210 -5.67 12.82 2.30
CA ILE A 210 -6.52 12.41 3.42
C ILE A 210 -5.70 11.47 4.29
N THR A 211 -5.28 11.92 5.47
CA THR A 211 -4.53 11.08 6.41
C THR A 211 -5.50 10.23 7.22
N TYR A 212 -5.43 8.92 7.02
CA TYR A 212 -6.26 7.93 7.69
C TYR A 212 -5.45 7.24 8.79
N ASN A 213 -5.81 7.46 10.04
CA ASN A 213 -5.18 6.76 11.17
C ASN A 213 -5.69 5.32 11.25
N ASN A 214 -5.02 4.41 10.55
CA ASN A 214 -5.36 2.99 10.57
C ASN A 214 -5.10 2.34 11.94
N ASP A 215 -4.13 2.83 12.73
CA ASP A 215 -3.79 2.25 14.04
C ASP A 215 -4.92 2.39 15.06
N GLU A 216 -5.68 3.50 15.03
CA GLU A 216 -6.85 3.65 15.91
C GLU A 216 -8.03 2.77 15.46
N VAL A 217 -8.10 2.42 14.18
CA VAL A 217 -9.18 1.59 13.63
C VAL A 217 -8.89 0.10 13.84
N ALA A 218 -7.66 -0.34 13.57
CA ALA A 218 -7.19 -1.68 13.87
C ALA A 218 -5.72 -1.61 14.28
N GLN A 219 -5.44 -1.92 15.56
CA GLN A 219 -4.10 -1.83 16.11
C GLN A 219 -3.15 -2.86 15.48
N GLN A 220 -1.87 -2.49 15.40
CA GLN A 220 -0.80 -3.32 14.84
C GLN A 220 0.49 -3.20 15.67
N GLN A 221 0.38 -3.22 16.99
CA GLN A 221 1.52 -3.15 17.93
C GLN A 221 1.93 -4.56 18.39
N GLY A 222 2.07 -5.48 17.43
CA GLY A 222 2.43 -6.87 17.66
C GLY A 222 1.23 -7.79 17.90
N GLY A 223 1.51 -9.07 18.20
CA GLY A 223 0.48 -10.11 18.36
C GLY A 223 -0.60 -9.80 19.41
N SER A 224 -0.28 -9.01 20.44
CA SER A 224 -1.22 -8.62 21.50
C SER A 224 -2.26 -7.58 21.05
N SER A 225 -2.09 -6.96 19.89
CA SER A 225 -3.07 -6.02 19.29
C SER A 225 -4.28 -6.71 18.68
N ARG A 226 -4.35 -8.05 18.71
CA ARG A 226 -5.40 -8.82 18.04
C ARG A 226 -6.77 -8.41 18.55
N GLY A 227 -7.64 -7.98 17.64
CA GLY A 227 -9.01 -7.66 18.00
C GLY A 227 -9.14 -6.31 18.73
N ARG A 228 -8.17 -5.40 18.61
CA ARG A 228 -8.17 -4.09 19.26
C ARG A 228 -8.24 -2.94 18.25
N GLY A 229 -9.06 -1.93 18.54
CA GLY A 229 -9.28 -0.77 17.69
C GLY A 229 -10.76 -0.61 17.33
N LYS A 230 -11.12 0.57 16.82
CA LYS A 230 -12.53 0.96 16.60
C LYS A 230 -13.28 0.01 15.67
N PHE A 231 -12.59 -0.60 14.70
CA PHE A 231 -13.23 -1.61 13.87
C PHE A 231 -13.75 -2.76 14.72
N TYR A 232 -12.96 -3.26 15.67
CA TYR A 232 -13.35 -4.36 16.56
C TYR A 232 -14.39 -3.99 17.62
N ASP A 233 -14.54 -2.70 17.90
CA ASP A 233 -15.66 -2.17 18.66
C ASP A 233 -16.99 -2.24 17.87
N LEU A 234 -16.93 -2.47 16.53
CA LEU A 234 -18.07 -2.74 15.63
C LEU A 234 -18.12 -4.20 15.08
N SER A 235 -17.05 -4.75 14.46
CA SER A 235 -16.90 -6.09 13.80
C SER A 235 -15.44 -6.42 13.31
N ARG A 236 -15.15 -7.57 12.66
CA ARG A 236 -13.77 -8.11 12.28
C ARG A 236 -13.66 -8.49 10.76
N PRO A 237 -12.51 -8.81 10.07
CA PRO A 237 -11.02 -8.59 10.24
C PRO A 237 -10.24 -8.07 8.94
N PRO A 238 -8.86 -8.06 8.87
CA PRO A 238 -7.99 -7.31 7.89
C PRO A 238 -7.11 -8.10 6.85
N ALA A 239 -6.26 -7.41 6.02
CA ALA A 239 -5.54 -7.88 4.80
C ALA A 239 -4.05 -7.46 4.57
N GLY A 240 -3.29 -8.17 3.68
CA GLY A 240 -1.88 -7.87 3.26
C GLY A 240 -1.59 -8.04 1.73
N SER A 241 -0.35 -7.86 1.23
CA SER A 241 -0.05 -7.69 -0.23
C SER A 241 0.94 -8.67 -0.94
N ALA A 242 1.72 -9.52 -0.24
CA ALA A 242 2.72 -10.41 -0.86
C ALA A 242 2.20 -11.83 -1.21
N CYS A 243 2.63 -12.44 -2.33
CA CYS A 243 2.26 -13.82 -2.66
C CYS A 243 2.97 -14.86 -1.76
N TRP A 244 2.20 -15.69 -1.07
CA TRP A 244 2.75 -16.62 -0.08
C TRP A 244 3.50 -17.80 -0.70
N CYS A 245 3.04 -18.35 -1.84
CA CYS A 245 3.70 -19.51 -2.44
C CYS A 245 5.12 -19.18 -2.92
N ILE A 246 5.34 -17.95 -3.42
CA ILE A 246 6.66 -17.53 -3.89
C ILE A 246 7.58 -17.18 -2.72
N ALA A 247 7.05 -16.52 -1.67
CA ALA A 247 7.80 -16.26 -0.45
C ALA A 247 8.28 -17.56 0.21
N GLU A 248 7.42 -18.59 0.24
CA GLU A 248 7.78 -19.91 0.78
C GLU A 248 8.88 -20.59 -0.03
N TRP A 249 8.78 -20.61 -1.37
CA TRP A 249 9.84 -21.15 -2.24
C TRP A 249 11.16 -20.39 -2.06
N GLN A 250 11.14 -19.05 -2.00
CA GLN A 250 12.33 -18.23 -1.76
C GLN A 250 13.00 -18.62 -0.43
N LYS A 251 12.21 -18.80 0.64
CA LYS A 251 12.72 -19.23 1.94
C LYS A 251 13.35 -20.62 1.89
N GLN A 252 12.71 -21.58 1.23
CA GLN A 252 13.22 -22.94 1.02
C GLN A 252 14.51 -22.99 0.18
N ASN A 253 14.76 -21.96 -0.64
CA ASN A 253 15.96 -21.81 -1.45
C ASN A 253 17.00 -20.86 -0.81
N GLY A 254 16.94 -20.69 0.51
CA GLY A 254 17.98 -20.02 1.30
C GLY A 254 17.91 -18.49 1.32
N GLN A 255 16.84 -17.87 0.79
CA GLN A 255 16.67 -16.42 0.82
C GLN A 255 16.04 -15.95 2.15
N ASN A 256 16.43 -14.76 2.60
CA ASN A 256 15.93 -14.10 3.82
C ASN A 256 14.68 -13.25 3.53
N VAL A 257 13.62 -13.89 3.04
CA VAL A 257 12.29 -13.32 2.80
C VAL A 257 11.36 -13.57 4.01
N GLN A 258 10.35 -12.71 4.21
CA GLN A 258 9.28 -12.93 5.18
C GLN A 258 8.20 -13.90 4.64
N PRO A 259 8.05 -15.13 5.18
CA PRO A 259 6.98 -16.06 4.78
C PRO A 259 5.68 -15.85 5.56
N ALA A 260 4.61 -16.53 5.11
CA ALA A 260 3.31 -16.57 5.78
C ALA A 260 3.40 -17.00 7.27
N LEU A 261 4.26 -17.97 7.59
CA LEU A 261 4.45 -18.43 8.98
C LEU A 261 5.04 -17.34 9.89
N GLN A 262 5.83 -16.44 9.33
CA GLN A 262 6.45 -15.38 10.11
C GLN A 262 5.51 -14.18 10.30
N ILE A 263 4.82 -13.75 9.23
CA ILE A 263 3.98 -12.55 9.28
C ILE A 263 2.84 -12.67 10.31
N VAL A 264 2.28 -13.87 10.50
CA VAL A 264 1.23 -14.13 11.49
C VAL A 264 1.71 -14.06 12.94
N GLY A 265 3.02 -14.24 13.17
CA GLY A 265 3.66 -14.12 14.48
C GLY A 265 4.09 -12.68 14.80
N GLU A 266 4.38 -11.88 13.78
CA GLU A 266 4.82 -10.49 13.94
C GLU A 266 3.68 -9.55 14.32
N ASN A 267 2.50 -9.72 13.71
CA ASN A 267 1.40 -8.79 13.88
C ASN A 267 0.02 -9.43 13.61
N VAL A 268 -1.01 -8.59 13.56
CA VAL A 268 -2.42 -9.03 13.50
C VAL A 268 -3.12 -8.68 12.19
N TRP A 269 -2.33 -8.55 11.11
CA TRP A 269 -2.78 -8.10 9.80
C TRP A 269 -3.67 -9.08 9.05
N LEU A 270 -3.52 -10.39 9.30
CA LEU A 270 -4.31 -11.45 8.65
C LEU A 270 -5.31 -12.06 9.64
N GLY A 271 -6.40 -12.62 9.14
CA GLY A 271 -7.38 -13.37 9.91
C GLY A 271 -6.77 -14.63 10.56
N PRO A 272 -7.24 -15.04 11.74
CA PRO A 272 -6.67 -16.18 12.46
C PRO A 272 -6.83 -17.52 11.73
N ALA A 273 -7.80 -17.64 10.82
CA ALA A 273 -7.98 -18.83 9.99
C ALA A 273 -6.72 -19.13 9.16
N PHE A 274 -6.00 -18.09 8.74
CA PHE A 274 -4.78 -18.20 7.93
C PHE A 274 -3.68 -19.00 8.61
N ASN A 275 -3.59 -18.95 9.95
CA ASN A 275 -2.58 -19.69 10.73
C ASN A 275 -2.56 -21.19 10.36
N THR A 276 -3.74 -21.76 10.06
CA THR A 276 -3.91 -23.16 9.64
C THR A 276 -3.18 -23.49 8.34
N TYR A 277 -2.98 -22.51 7.46
CA TYR A 277 -2.45 -22.70 6.10
C TYR A 277 -1.02 -22.19 5.93
N THR A 278 -0.46 -21.51 6.94
CA THR A 278 0.90 -20.93 6.86
C THR A 278 2.00 -21.95 6.58
N SER A 279 1.81 -23.22 6.95
CA SER A 279 2.74 -24.32 6.66
C SER A 279 2.47 -25.03 5.31
N ASN A 280 1.35 -24.72 4.64
CA ASN A 280 0.99 -25.30 3.36
C ASN A 280 0.14 -24.33 2.51
N VAL A 281 0.77 -23.22 2.11
CA VAL A 281 0.11 -22.15 1.35
C VAL A 281 -0.36 -22.61 -0.04
N ARG A 282 0.24 -23.68 -0.59
CA ARG A 282 -0.16 -24.33 -1.85
C ARG A 282 -1.54 -24.98 -1.80
N ALA A 283 -2.07 -25.24 -0.61
CA ALA A 283 -3.43 -25.73 -0.45
C ALA A 283 -4.49 -24.65 -0.69
N LEU A 284 -4.11 -23.36 -0.67
CA LEU A 284 -5.07 -22.27 -0.88
C LEU A 284 -5.48 -22.16 -2.37
N PRO A 285 -6.77 -21.91 -2.67
CA PRO A 285 -7.25 -21.76 -4.05
C PRO A 285 -6.97 -20.37 -4.64
N PHE A 286 -6.18 -19.54 -3.96
CA PHE A 286 -5.77 -18.20 -4.38
C PHE A 286 -4.33 -17.93 -3.93
N ASP A 287 -3.75 -16.89 -4.52
CA ASP A 287 -2.55 -16.21 -3.99
C ASP A 287 -2.68 -14.71 -4.30
N HIS A 288 -1.74 -13.87 -3.87
CA HIS A 288 -1.92 -12.41 -3.91
C HIS A 288 -1.94 -11.79 -5.31
N HIS A 289 -1.54 -12.52 -6.35
CA HIS A 289 -1.75 -12.10 -7.74
C HIS A 289 -3.24 -11.98 -8.05
N MET A 290 -4.08 -12.78 -7.40
CA MET A 290 -5.55 -12.72 -7.48
C MET A 290 -6.15 -11.68 -6.54
N LEU A 291 -5.50 -11.38 -5.41
CA LEU A 291 -5.86 -10.24 -4.56
C LEU A 291 -5.71 -8.92 -5.33
N ALA A 292 -4.57 -8.73 -6.00
CA ALA A 292 -4.38 -7.61 -6.92
C ALA A 292 -5.46 -7.61 -8.01
N GLY A 293 -5.84 -8.79 -8.53
CA GLY A 293 -6.94 -8.98 -9.46
C GLY A 293 -8.30 -8.41 -9.04
N LEU A 294 -8.58 -8.32 -7.74
CA LEU A 294 -9.80 -7.67 -7.24
C LEU A 294 -9.84 -6.16 -7.53
N VAL A 295 -8.70 -5.56 -7.91
CA VAL A 295 -8.61 -4.17 -8.35
C VAL A 295 -8.98 -4.02 -9.82
N ALA A 296 -8.67 -5.02 -10.67
CA ALA A 296 -8.87 -4.93 -12.10
C ALA A 296 -10.37 -4.71 -12.46
N PRO A 297 -10.70 -3.87 -13.46
CA PRO A 297 -9.81 -3.14 -14.36
C PRO A 297 -9.38 -1.76 -13.83
N ARG A 298 -9.63 -1.40 -12.56
CA ARG A 298 -9.17 -0.10 -12.02
C ARG A 298 -7.64 -0.03 -12.03
N ALA A 299 -7.14 1.20 -11.97
CA ALA A 299 -5.71 1.44 -11.98
C ALA A 299 -5.01 0.92 -10.71
N LEU A 300 -3.89 0.23 -10.89
CA LEU A 300 -3.01 -0.22 -9.83
C LEU A 300 -1.56 0.05 -10.22
N TYR A 301 -0.84 0.78 -9.36
CA TYR A 301 0.60 0.97 -9.48
C TYR A 301 1.29 0.48 -8.21
N VAL A 302 2.14 -0.53 -8.35
CA VAL A 302 2.89 -1.14 -7.25
C VAL A 302 4.37 -0.76 -7.38
N MET A 303 4.89 -0.14 -6.32
CA MET A 303 6.29 0.28 -6.21
C MET A 303 7.00 -0.58 -5.17
N GLU A 304 8.12 -1.18 -5.56
CA GLU A 304 8.88 -2.10 -4.73
C GLU A 304 10.35 -1.72 -4.64
N ASN A 305 11.02 -2.20 -3.60
CA ASN A 305 12.44 -1.91 -3.34
C ASN A 305 13.32 -3.14 -3.60
N SER A 306 14.22 -3.06 -4.60
CA SER A 306 15.09 -4.18 -4.99
C SER A 306 16.28 -4.42 -4.04
N ASP A 307 16.52 -3.52 -3.08
CA ASP A 307 17.61 -3.64 -2.12
C ASP A 307 17.19 -4.38 -0.84
N MET A 308 15.88 -4.62 -0.67
CA MET A 308 15.33 -5.19 0.56
C MET A 308 14.88 -6.63 0.35
N GLU A 309 15.77 -7.56 0.68
CA GLU A 309 15.49 -9.00 0.57
C GLU A 309 14.24 -9.41 1.35
N TRP A 310 14.03 -8.77 2.51
CA TRP A 310 12.90 -9.01 3.40
C TRP A 310 11.54 -8.89 2.72
N LEU A 311 11.41 -7.94 1.79
CA LEU A 311 10.18 -7.70 1.02
C LEU A 311 9.90 -8.81 0.02
N GLY A 312 10.86 -9.71 -0.21
CA GLY A 312 10.74 -10.79 -1.18
C GLY A 312 10.76 -10.25 -2.60
N TRP A 313 11.88 -9.64 -3.03
CA TRP A 313 11.98 -9.00 -4.35
C TRP A 313 11.52 -9.90 -5.51
N THR A 314 11.77 -11.21 -5.47
CA THR A 314 11.32 -12.15 -6.51
C THR A 314 9.85 -12.53 -6.34
N ALA A 315 9.36 -12.68 -5.10
CA ALA A 315 7.94 -12.87 -4.82
C ALA A 315 7.11 -11.71 -5.36
N THR A 316 7.48 -10.47 -5.07
CA THR A 316 6.69 -9.31 -5.53
C THR A 316 6.73 -9.16 -7.05
N TYR A 317 7.90 -9.36 -7.68
CA TYR A 317 8.03 -9.33 -9.15
C TYR A 317 7.18 -10.43 -9.82
N GLY A 318 7.29 -11.67 -9.35
CA GLY A 318 6.54 -12.80 -9.87
C GLY A 318 5.03 -12.66 -9.65
N CYS A 319 4.62 -12.28 -8.44
CA CYS A 319 3.23 -12.09 -8.05
C CYS A 319 2.57 -11.01 -8.90
N MET A 320 3.22 -9.86 -9.06
CA MET A 320 2.67 -8.75 -9.84
C MET A 320 2.75 -9.00 -11.36
N GLY A 321 3.72 -9.80 -11.83
CA GLY A 321 3.74 -10.31 -13.19
C GLY A 321 2.55 -11.23 -13.49
N ALA A 322 2.18 -12.11 -12.56
CA ALA A 322 0.98 -12.92 -12.67
C ALA A 322 -0.32 -12.11 -12.52
N ALA A 323 -0.30 -11.04 -11.70
CA ALA A 323 -1.40 -10.10 -11.57
C ALA A 323 -1.66 -9.36 -12.90
N ARG A 324 -0.60 -8.86 -13.53
CA ARG A 324 -0.63 -8.13 -14.81
C ARG A 324 -1.42 -8.86 -15.90
N LYS A 325 -1.31 -10.19 -15.97
CA LYS A 325 -2.06 -11.03 -16.92
C LYS A 325 -3.59 -10.84 -16.82
N GLN A 326 -4.11 -10.44 -15.66
CA GLN A 326 -5.55 -10.22 -15.46
C GLN A 326 -6.01 -8.88 -16.08
N TRP A 327 -5.17 -7.85 -16.04
CA TRP A 327 -5.40 -6.61 -16.78
C TRP A 327 -5.23 -6.82 -18.29
N GLU A 328 -4.30 -7.68 -18.71
CA GLU A 328 -4.17 -8.12 -20.12
C GLU A 328 -5.45 -8.78 -20.61
N ALA A 329 -5.99 -9.74 -19.85
CA ALA A 329 -7.21 -10.42 -20.23
C ALA A 329 -8.40 -9.47 -20.39
N LEU A 330 -8.45 -8.38 -19.61
CA LEU A 330 -9.52 -7.37 -19.65
C LEU A 330 -9.32 -6.29 -20.73
N GLY A 331 -8.19 -6.31 -21.46
CA GLY A 331 -7.82 -5.24 -22.39
C GLY A 331 -7.48 -3.92 -21.69
N ALA A 332 -6.99 -3.99 -20.45
CA ALA A 332 -6.76 -2.84 -19.57
C ALA A 332 -5.29 -2.75 -19.09
N LEU A 333 -4.32 -3.27 -19.86
CA LEU A 333 -2.89 -3.29 -19.47
C LEU A 333 -2.31 -1.93 -19.10
N ASP A 334 -2.87 -0.85 -19.64
CA ASP A 334 -2.42 0.50 -19.36
C ASP A 334 -2.86 0.96 -17.95
N ASN A 335 -3.76 0.23 -17.29
CA ASN A 335 -4.16 0.48 -15.91
C ASN A 335 -3.28 -0.27 -14.90
N PHE A 336 -2.26 -1.00 -15.33
CA PHE A 336 -1.38 -1.77 -14.45
C PHE A 336 0.08 -1.36 -14.57
N GLY A 337 0.68 -1.06 -13.42
CA GLY A 337 2.08 -0.71 -13.27
C GLY A 337 2.75 -1.48 -12.15
N TYR A 338 3.94 -2.01 -12.41
CA TYR A 338 4.85 -2.53 -11.39
C TYR A 338 6.27 -2.02 -11.65
N SER A 339 6.89 -1.42 -10.64
CA SER A 339 8.29 -0.99 -10.71
C SER A 339 9.05 -1.37 -9.45
N GLN A 340 10.08 -2.18 -9.61
CA GLN A 340 11.00 -2.57 -8.53
C GLN A 340 12.38 -1.95 -8.78
N VAL A 341 12.81 -1.05 -7.90
CA VAL A 341 14.08 -0.30 -8.04
C VAL A 341 14.83 -0.22 -6.72
N GLY A 342 16.13 0.03 -6.78
CA GLY A 342 16.99 0.16 -5.59
C GLY A 342 17.64 1.53 -5.48
N GLY A 343 18.58 1.66 -4.54
CA GLY A 343 19.33 2.88 -4.24
C GLY A 343 18.63 3.82 -3.27
N ASN A 344 17.70 3.32 -2.45
CA ASN A 344 16.92 4.11 -1.49
C ASN A 344 16.59 3.31 -0.23
N SER A 345 16.54 4.01 0.92
CA SER A 345 16.13 3.44 2.22
C SER A 345 14.66 3.00 2.23
N HIS A 346 14.27 2.22 3.23
CA HIS A 346 12.92 1.68 3.33
C HIS A 346 11.91 2.82 3.43
N CYS A 347 10.84 2.74 2.61
CA CYS A 347 9.82 3.77 2.46
C CYS A 347 10.32 5.16 2.03
N SER A 348 11.59 5.31 1.63
CA SER A 348 12.10 6.54 1.01
C SER A 348 11.82 6.49 -0.49
N PHE A 349 11.04 7.45 -1.01
CA PHE A 349 10.64 7.44 -2.41
C PHE A 349 11.80 7.78 -3.37
N PRO A 350 12.18 6.90 -4.32
CA PRO A 350 13.27 7.15 -5.25
C PRO A 350 12.79 7.99 -6.44
N ALA A 351 12.60 9.29 -6.22
CA ALA A 351 12.02 10.22 -7.20
C ALA A 351 12.72 10.20 -8.57
N ALA A 352 14.05 10.05 -8.60
CA ALA A 352 14.82 9.98 -9.84
C ALA A 352 14.49 8.75 -10.70
N LYS A 353 13.94 7.69 -10.10
CA LYS A 353 13.65 6.41 -10.78
C LYS A 353 12.16 6.18 -10.97
N GLN A 354 11.32 6.47 -9.98
CA GLN A 354 9.87 6.20 -10.00
C GLN A 354 9.01 7.48 -10.10
N GLY A 355 9.61 8.67 -10.08
CA GLY A 355 8.87 9.93 -10.03
C GLY A 355 7.98 10.19 -11.25
N SER A 356 8.51 9.95 -12.46
CA SER A 356 7.75 10.11 -13.71
C SER A 356 6.62 9.09 -13.83
N GLU A 357 6.85 7.86 -13.38
CA GLU A 357 5.89 6.76 -13.38
C GLU A 357 4.71 7.05 -12.43
N LEU A 358 5.00 7.45 -11.19
CA LEU A 358 3.99 7.85 -10.23
C LEU A 358 3.16 9.04 -10.77
N THR A 359 3.84 10.03 -11.34
CA THR A 359 3.19 11.21 -11.93
C THR A 359 2.28 10.81 -13.09
N ALA A 360 2.69 9.87 -13.94
CA ALA A 360 1.88 9.35 -15.03
C ALA A 360 0.57 8.72 -14.52
N PHE A 361 0.64 7.90 -13.48
CA PHE A 361 -0.55 7.30 -12.85
C PHE A 361 -1.48 8.34 -12.22
N ILE A 362 -0.93 9.29 -11.45
CA ILE A 362 -1.72 10.35 -10.82
C ILE A 362 -2.39 11.22 -11.88
N ASN A 363 -1.65 11.66 -12.90
CA ASN A 363 -2.19 12.50 -13.95
C ASN A 363 -3.30 11.81 -14.72
N LYS A 364 -3.13 10.52 -15.04
CA LYS A 364 -4.09 9.78 -15.85
C LYS A 364 -5.35 9.40 -15.09
N PHE A 365 -5.20 8.86 -13.88
CA PHE A 365 -6.31 8.23 -13.16
C PHE A 365 -6.93 9.09 -12.08
N LEU A 366 -6.22 10.11 -11.58
CA LEU A 366 -6.76 11.05 -10.58
C LEU A 366 -7.08 12.42 -11.19
N LEU A 367 -6.13 13.02 -11.91
CA LEU A 367 -6.29 14.37 -12.47
C LEU A 367 -6.95 14.40 -13.85
N GLN A 368 -6.96 13.27 -14.57
CA GLN A 368 -7.51 13.14 -15.92
C GLN A 368 -6.88 14.09 -16.94
N SER A 369 -5.62 14.49 -16.72
CA SER A 369 -4.89 15.48 -17.53
C SER A 369 -3.97 14.86 -18.58
N GLY A 370 -4.07 13.54 -18.79
CA GLY A 370 -3.15 12.78 -19.64
C GLY A 370 -1.80 12.53 -18.94
N GLY A 371 -1.19 11.35 -19.15
CA GLY A 371 -0.02 10.92 -18.38
C GLY A 371 0.99 10.05 -19.15
N GLY A 372 0.91 9.97 -20.48
CA GLY A 372 1.69 8.98 -21.24
C GLY A 372 1.21 7.54 -20.98
N THR A 373 2.07 6.57 -21.30
CA THR A 373 1.79 5.15 -21.02
C THR A 373 2.04 4.84 -19.55
N THR A 374 1.11 4.11 -18.96
CA THR A 374 1.15 3.64 -17.57
C THR A 374 1.27 2.12 -17.50
N SER A 375 1.44 1.45 -18.64
CA SER A 375 1.67 0.00 -18.72
C SER A 375 3.11 -0.36 -18.35
N ILE A 376 3.44 -0.23 -17.07
CA ILE A 376 4.80 -0.39 -16.57
C ILE A 376 4.98 -1.80 -16.00
N PHE A 377 6.06 -2.47 -16.36
CA PHE A 377 6.48 -3.71 -15.70
C PHE A 377 7.99 -3.83 -15.76
N ARG A 378 8.68 -3.47 -14.67
CA ARG A 378 10.15 -3.48 -14.65
C ARG A 378 10.73 -3.82 -13.28
N THR A 379 11.97 -4.27 -13.31
CA THR A 379 12.80 -4.55 -12.14
C THR A 379 14.26 -4.21 -12.44
N GLU A 380 14.98 -3.66 -11.45
CA GLU A 380 16.44 -3.53 -11.48
C GLU A 380 17.15 -4.76 -10.88
N LYS A 381 16.38 -5.73 -10.37
CA LYS A 381 16.91 -6.93 -9.74
C LYS A 381 17.15 -8.04 -10.77
N ASN A 382 18.28 -8.72 -10.65
CA ASN A 382 18.46 -10.02 -11.28
C ASN A 382 17.80 -11.10 -10.40
N HIS A 383 16.77 -11.76 -10.95
CA HIS A 383 16.02 -12.82 -10.25
C HIS A 383 16.60 -14.24 -10.48
N GLY A 384 17.81 -14.35 -11.02
CA GLY A 384 18.49 -15.62 -11.25
C GLY A 384 17.70 -16.52 -12.20
N SER A 385 17.45 -17.77 -11.78
CA SER A 385 16.71 -18.76 -12.56
C SER A 385 15.19 -18.64 -12.48
N PHE A 386 14.65 -17.61 -11.81
CA PHE A 386 13.21 -17.42 -11.69
C PHE A 386 12.58 -17.22 -13.08
N ASN A 387 11.54 -17.99 -13.37
CA ASN A 387 10.76 -17.87 -14.59
C ASN A 387 9.28 -17.71 -14.27
N LEU A 388 8.73 -16.53 -14.57
CA LEU A 388 7.32 -16.23 -14.35
C LEU A 388 6.40 -17.22 -15.08
N ASN A 389 6.76 -17.70 -16.27
CA ASN A 389 5.91 -18.61 -17.04
C ASN A 389 5.88 -20.03 -16.45
N THR A 390 6.84 -20.41 -15.61
CA THR A 390 6.76 -21.65 -14.82
C THR A 390 5.71 -21.52 -13.72
N TRP A 391 5.71 -20.38 -13.02
CA TRP A 391 4.76 -20.10 -11.94
C TRP A 391 3.36 -19.74 -12.45
N ALA A 392 3.28 -19.13 -13.63
CA ALA A 392 2.09 -18.63 -14.29
C ALA A 392 1.89 -19.20 -15.70
N SER A 393 1.85 -20.53 -15.80
CA SER A 393 1.84 -21.27 -17.07
C SER A 393 0.50 -21.27 -17.82
N TRP A 394 -0.57 -20.71 -17.22
CA TRP A 394 -1.88 -20.62 -17.86
C TRP A 394 -1.89 -19.61 -19.02
N SER A 395 -2.71 -19.92 -20.02
CA SER A 395 -3.04 -19.01 -21.12
C SER A 395 -3.83 -17.81 -20.63
N VAL A 396 -3.54 -16.63 -21.18
CA VAL A 396 -4.29 -15.40 -20.90
C VAL A 396 -5.41 -15.28 -21.95
N PRO A 397 -6.69 -15.40 -21.57
CA PRO A 397 -7.80 -15.22 -22.51
C PRO A 397 -7.96 -13.74 -22.86
N THR A 398 -8.52 -13.43 -24.04
CA THR A 398 -9.09 -12.10 -24.28
C THR A 398 -10.55 -12.14 -23.84
N LEU A 399 -10.88 -11.45 -22.75
CA LEU A 399 -12.24 -11.43 -22.21
C LEU A 399 -13.10 -10.46 -23.01
N THR A 400 -14.10 -11.00 -23.68
CA THR A 400 -15.05 -10.23 -24.49
C THR A 400 -16.03 -9.45 -23.64
#